data_AF-A0A318AXK1-F1
#
_entry.id   AF-A0A318AXK1-F1
#
_cell.length_a   1.000
_cell.length_b   1.000
_cell.length_c   1.000
_cell.angle_alpha   90.00
_cell.angle_beta   90.00
_cell.angle_gamma   90.00
#
_symmetry.space_group_name_H-M   'P 1'
#
loop_
_entity.id
_entity.type
_entity.pdbx_description
1 polymer ?
#
loop_
_entity_poly.entity_id
_entity_poly.type
_entity_poly.pdbx_seq_one_letter_code
_entity_poly.pdbx_strand_id
1 'polypeptide(L)'
;MADDGYTLAEALAAMTVLGLAIGGLGLAVTAISVQQRPAEVAHDDLARGAAVDLALDRLLDGQGPFGGDADLAFSGSPQSLSFACGGGVCGARIDEARRGAVVTISGRDGVSARWPLKTQSARFAYVDDRGARRSDWTGSGSRLRAVAIEQGGEGRLIALARLDVDENRGCLFDAVVGECRETAP
;
A
#
# COMPACT_ATOMS: atom_id res chain seq x y z
N MET A 1 31.42 -46.75 -55.68
CA MET A 1 31.98 -46.28 -54.41
C MET A 1 31.58 -44.82 -54.28
N ALA A 2 30.43 -44.59 -53.67
CA ALA A 2 29.74 -43.29 -53.64
C ALA A 2 29.32 -42.93 -52.19
N ASP A 3 30.07 -43.44 -51.21
CA ASP A 3 29.71 -43.36 -49.78
C ASP A 3 30.23 -42.07 -49.09
N ASP A 4 31.16 -41.35 -49.71
CA ASP A 4 31.73 -40.13 -49.10
C ASP A 4 30.78 -38.91 -49.14
N GLY A 5 29.80 -38.90 -50.04
CA GLY A 5 28.83 -37.80 -50.16
C GLY A 5 27.74 -37.81 -49.07
N TYR A 6 27.50 -38.96 -48.45
CA TYR A 6 26.46 -39.13 -47.42
C TYR A 6 26.87 -38.47 -46.09
N THR A 7 28.16 -38.45 -45.77
CA THR A 7 28.70 -37.90 -44.51
C THR A 7 28.65 -36.37 -44.44
N LEU A 8 28.80 -35.69 -45.58
CA LEU A 8 28.83 -34.23 -45.65
C LEU A 8 27.41 -33.63 -45.61
N ALA A 9 26.44 -34.29 -46.26
CA ALA A 9 25.04 -33.91 -46.20
C ALA A 9 24.46 -34.07 -44.78
N GLU A 10 24.85 -35.15 -44.09
CA GLU A 10 24.42 -35.43 -42.70
C GLU A 10 25.01 -34.42 -41.71
N ALA A 11 26.29 -34.02 -41.89
CA ALA A 11 26.90 -32.97 -41.07
C ALA A 11 26.24 -31.59 -41.26
N LEU A 12 25.83 -31.25 -42.48
CA LEU A 12 25.09 -30.00 -42.78
C LEU A 12 23.67 -30.01 -42.20
N ALA A 13 22.99 -31.14 -42.23
CA ALA A 13 21.70 -31.32 -41.58
C ALA A 13 21.83 -31.18 -40.05
N ALA A 14 22.85 -31.78 -39.45
CA ALA A 14 23.10 -31.65 -38.01
C ALA A 14 23.39 -30.19 -37.60
N MET A 15 24.23 -29.47 -38.36
CA MET A 15 24.54 -28.07 -38.07
C MET A 15 23.34 -27.13 -38.25
N THR A 16 22.44 -27.38 -39.20
CA THR A 16 21.22 -26.58 -39.39
C THR A 16 20.21 -26.81 -38.27
N VAL A 17 20.03 -28.06 -37.82
CA VAL A 17 19.19 -28.37 -36.65
C VAL A 17 19.74 -27.72 -35.38
N LEU A 18 21.06 -27.76 -35.16
CA LEU A 18 21.71 -27.07 -34.04
C LEU A 18 21.53 -25.55 -34.10
N GLY A 19 21.69 -24.95 -35.28
CA GLY A 19 21.48 -23.51 -35.48
C GLY A 19 20.04 -23.07 -35.20
N LEU A 20 19.05 -23.84 -35.66
CA LEU A 20 17.63 -23.61 -35.38
C LEU A 20 17.30 -23.77 -33.89
N ALA A 21 17.90 -24.76 -33.22
CA ALA A 21 17.71 -24.97 -31.79
C ALA A 21 18.26 -23.80 -30.96
N ILE A 22 19.48 -23.33 -31.27
CA ILE A 22 20.10 -22.17 -30.59
C ILE A 22 19.33 -20.88 -30.88
N GLY A 23 18.89 -20.67 -32.13
CA GLY A 23 18.06 -19.52 -32.50
C GLY A 23 16.70 -19.52 -31.79
N GLY A 24 16.06 -20.69 -31.68
CA GLY A 24 14.80 -20.86 -30.93
C GLY A 24 14.95 -20.60 -29.43
N LEU A 25 16.06 -21.03 -28.82
CA LEU A 25 16.37 -20.74 -27.41
C LEU A 25 16.54 -19.24 -27.16
N GLY A 26 17.20 -18.50 -28.06
CA GLY A 26 17.34 -17.04 -27.95
C GLY A 26 16.00 -16.28 -28.01
N LEU A 27 15.08 -16.74 -28.87
CA LEU A 27 13.72 -16.19 -28.95
C LEU A 27 12.89 -16.50 -27.70
N ALA A 28 13.05 -17.68 -27.11
CA ALA A 28 12.37 -18.03 -25.86
C ALA A 28 12.85 -17.16 -24.68
N VAL A 29 14.16 -16.92 -24.55
CA VAL A 29 14.73 -16.07 -23.48
C VAL A 29 14.29 -14.61 -23.63
N THR A 30 14.23 -14.09 -24.85
CA THR A 30 13.73 -12.72 -25.09
C THR A 30 12.24 -12.60 -24.79
N ALA A 31 11.42 -13.60 -25.13
CA ALA A 31 10.00 -13.62 -24.76
C ALA A 31 9.78 -13.65 -23.24
N ILE A 32 10.54 -14.48 -22.51
CA ILE A 32 10.46 -14.58 -21.05
C ILE A 32 10.87 -13.27 -20.38
N SER A 33 11.98 -12.66 -20.81
CA SER A 33 12.45 -11.39 -20.23
C SER A 33 11.51 -10.21 -20.50
N VAL A 34 10.83 -10.19 -21.65
CA VAL A 34 9.77 -9.21 -21.95
C VAL A 34 8.56 -9.37 -21.01
N GLN A 35 8.21 -10.61 -20.64
CA GLN A 35 7.11 -10.89 -19.71
C GLN A 35 7.47 -10.68 -18.24
N GLN A 36 8.75 -10.80 -17.85
CA GLN A 36 9.18 -10.63 -16.46
C GLN A 36 9.18 -9.17 -16.00
N ARG A 37 9.53 -8.21 -16.87
CA ARG A 37 9.62 -6.79 -16.51
C ARG A 37 8.30 -6.19 -15.98
N PRO A 38 7.13 -6.39 -16.61
CA PRO A 38 5.87 -5.92 -16.07
C PRO A 38 5.56 -6.50 -14.69
N ALA A 39 5.88 -7.78 -14.46
CA ALA A 39 5.66 -8.46 -13.20
C ALA A 39 6.55 -7.90 -12.08
N GLU A 40 7.83 -7.65 -12.38
CA GLU A 40 8.76 -7.01 -11.44
C GLU A 40 8.29 -5.60 -11.05
N VAL A 41 7.87 -4.79 -12.03
CA VAL A 41 7.36 -3.42 -11.76
C VAL A 41 6.12 -3.45 -10.88
N ALA A 42 5.17 -4.35 -11.15
CA ALA A 42 3.95 -4.50 -10.37
C ALA A 42 4.24 -5.01 -8.94
N HIS A 43 5.17 -5.96 -8.79
CA HIS A 43 5.58 -6.47 -7.49
C HIS A 43 6.22 -5.37 -6.63
N ASP A 44 7.10 -4.56 -7.24
CA ASP A 44 7.72 -3.41 -6.59
C ASP A 44 6.71 -2.34 -6.14
N ASP A 45 5.62 -2.16 -6.89
CA ASP A 45 4.55 -1.22 -6.54
C ASP A 45 3.75 -1.72 -5.35
N LEU A 46 3.38 -3.00 -5.35
CA LEU A 46 2.67 -3.64 -4.25
C LEU A 46 3.50 -3.62 -2.97
N ALA A 47 4.80 -3.94 -3.04
CA ALA A 47 5.68 -3.94 -1.88
C ALA A 47 5.80 -2.54 -1.24
N ARG A 48 5.84 -1.48 -2.05
CA ARG A 48 5.89 -0.09 -1.55
C ARG A 48 4.55 0.35 -0.96
N GLY A 49 3.43 0.02 -1.62
CA GLY A 49 2.09 0.28 -1.09
C GLY A 49 1.90 -0.37 0.27
N ALA A 50 2.23 -1.66 0.39
CA ALA A 50 2.16 -2.42 1.65
C ALA A 50 3.06 -1.85 2.76
N ALA A 51 4.24 -1.32 2.40
CA ALA A 51 5.12 -0.67 3.37
C ALA A 51 4.51 0.64 3.92
N VAL A 52 3.80 1.39 3.09
CA VAL A 52 3.10 2.62 3.49
C VAL A 52 1.84 2.27 4.30
N ASP A 53 1.10 1.23 3.92
CA ASP A 53 -0.03 0.69 4.69
C ASP A 53 0.42 0.37 6.12
N LEU A 54 1.43 -0.48 6.27
CA LEU A 54 1.93 -0.90 7.57
C LEU A 54 2.45 0.26 8.42
N ALA A 55 3.04 1.27 7.78
CA ALA A 55 3.54 2.46 8.47
C ALA A 55 2.40 3.37 8.95
N LEU A 56 1.34 3.54 8.14
CA LEU A 56 0.13 4.26 8.54
C LEU A 56 -0.66 3.51 9.62
N ASP A 57 -0.78 2.19 9.50
CA ASP A 57 -1.44 1.35 10.51
C ASP A 57 -0.72 1.51 11.84
N ARG A 58 0.61 1.39 11.89
CA ARG A 58 1.40 1.60 13.12
C ARG A 58 1.30 3.01 13.67
N LEU A 59 1.17 4.03 12.80
CA LEU A 59 0.99 5.41 13.24
C LEU A 59 -0.36 5.58 13.97
N LEU A 60 -1.41 4.95 13.47
CA LEU A 60 -2.78 5.07 13.96
C LEU A 60 -3.15 4.00 15.01
N ASP A 61 -2.32 2.97 15.18
CA ASP A 61 -2.57 1.87 16.10
C ASP A 61 -2.67 2.36 17.55
N GLY A 62 -3.76 1.99 18.20
CA GLY A 62 -4.13 2.47 19.53
C GLY A 62 -4.27 4.00 19.63
N GLN A 63 -4.39 4.73 18.50
CA GLN A 63 -4.64 6.17 18.47
C GLN A 63 -6.10 6.40 18.07
N GLY A 64 -6.93 6.85 19.02
CA GLY A 64 -8.34 7.09 18.81
C GLY A 64 -9.18 6.81 20.05
N PRO A 65 -10.53 6.90 19.95
CA PRO A 65 -11.28 7.25 18.75
C PRO A 65 -11.11 8.73 18.35
N PHE A 66 -11.04 9.01 17.05
CA PHE A 66 -11.02 10.39 16.53
C PHE A 66 -12.41 10.82 16.04
N GLY A 67 -12.87 11.98 16.51
CA GLY A 67 -14.20 12.52 16.20
C GLY A 67 -15.32 11.98 17.10
N GLY A 68 -16.50 12.59 16.99
CA GLY A 68 -17.62 12.41 17.94
C GLY A 68 -17.45 13.28 19.20
N ASP A 69 -17.93 12.80 20.35
CA ASP A 69 -17.77 13.48 21.66
C ASP A 69 -16.34 13.34 22.24
N ALA A 70 -15.49 12.51 21.63
CA ALA A 70 -14.11 12.30 22.03
C ALA A 70 -13.21 13.37 21.39
N ASP A 71 -12.78 14.33 22.21
CA ASP A 71 -12.01 15.51 21.81
C ASP A 71 -10.51 15.19 21.65
N LEU A 72 -10.19 14.21 20.81
CA LEU A 72 -8.83 14.00 20.33
C LEU A 72 -8.67 14.80 19.04
N ALA A 73 -7.91 15.90 19.12
CA ALA A 73 -7.66 16.86 18.05
C ALA A 73 -6.95 16.22 16.85
N PHE A 74 -7.68 15.43 16.06
CA PHE A 74 -7.26 14.95 14.75
C PHE A 74 -7.63 16.00 13.71
N SER A 75 -6.62 16.45 12.96
CA SER A 75 -6.80 17.33 11.82
C SER A 75 -6.30 16.63 10.56
N GLY A 76 -7.11 16.69 9.51
CA GLY A 76 -6.79 16.10 8.22
C GLY A 76 -7.03 17.08 7.07
N SER A 77 -6.09 17.12 6.13
CA SER A 77 -6.15 17.83 4.86
C SER A 77 -5.70 16.89 3.74
N PRO A 78 -5.93 17.23 2.46
CA PRO A 78 -5.45 16.41 1.35
C PRO A 78 -3.94 16.15 1.37
N GLN A 79 -3.14 16.98 2.02
CA GLN A 79 -1.68 16.84 2.05
C GLN A 79 -1.09 16.43 3.40
N SER A 80 -1.87 16.47 4.47
CA SER A 80 -1.35 16.17 5.80
C SER A 80 -2.43 15.68 6.75
N LEU A 81 -2.04 14.85 7.70
CA LEU A 81 -2.81 14.56 8.90
C LEU A 81 -1.94 14.78 10.13
N SER A 82 -2.56 15.21 11.22
CA SER A 82 -1.89 15.36 12.51
C SER A 82 -2.85 15.09 13.66
N PHE A 83 -2.30 14.60 14.77
CA PHE A 83 -3.03 14.37 16.00
C PHE A 83 -2.06 14.35 17.20
N ALA A 84 -2.59 14.59 18.40
CA ALA A 84 -1.80 14.51 19.63
C ALA A 84 -1.43 13.05 19.95
N CYS A 85 -0.17 12.77 20.28
CA CYS A 85 0.30 11.42 20.63
C CYS A 85 1.39 11.47 21.71
N GLY A 86 1.24 10.72 22.81
CA GLY A 86 2.29 10.45 23.79
C GLY A 86 3.16 11.65 24.25
N GLY A 87 2.59 12.85 24.33
CA GLY A 87 3.28 14.10 24.73
C GLY A 87 3.70 15.04 23.58
N GLY A 88 3.49 14.66 22.32
CA GLY A 88 3.80 15.47 21.14
C GLY A 88 2.70 15.42 20.08
N VAL A 89 3.07 15.76 18.84
CA VAL A 89 2.19 15.70 17.66
C VAL A 89 2.71 14.64 16.71
N CYS A 90 1.91 13.63 16.46
CA CYS A 90 2.13 12.62 15.42
C CYS A 90 1.45 13.07 14.14
N GLY A 91 1.91 12.56 13.00
CA GLY A 91 1.25 12.86 11.75
C GLY A 91 1.91 12.25 10.53
N ALA A 92 1.28 12.48 9.39
CA ALA A 92 1.81 12.13 8.09
C ALA A 92 1.63 13.30 7.13
N ARG A 93 2.56 13.47 6.19
CA ARG A 93 2.52 14.50 5.16
C ARG A 93 2.88 13.92 3.80
N ILE A 94 2.19 14.37 2.76
CA ILE A 94 2.52 14.07 1.37
C ILE A 94 3.21 15.29 0.78
N ASP A 95 4.40 15.07 0.25
CA ASP A 95 5.18 16.04 -0.49
C ASP A 95 5.18 15.67 -1.97
N GLU A 96 4.53 16.47 -2.80
CA GLU A 96 4.60 16.32 -4.25
C GLU A 96 5.88 16.98 -4.76
N ALA A 97 6.79 16.18 -5.30
CA ALA A 97 8.04 16.64 -5.90
C ALA A 97 8.10 16.28 -7.38
N ARG A 98 8.99 16.93 -8.14
CA ARG A 98 9.19 16.66 -9.58
C ARG A 98 9.52 15.19 -9.92
N ARG A 99 10.04 14.44 -8.95
CA ARG A 99 10.44 13.03 -9.09
C ARG A 99 9.37 12.05 -8.61
N GLY A 100 8.22 12.54 -8.14
CA GLY A 100 7.16 11.76 -7.52
C GLY A 100 6.76 12.29 -6.15
N ALA A 101 5.61 11.84 -5.67
CA ALA A 101 5.12 12.13 -4.33
C ALA A 101 5.91 11.32 -3.29
N VAL A 102 6.11 11.89 -2.10
CA VAL A 102 6.78 11.25 -0.97
C VAL A 102 5.89 11.37 0.26
N VAL A 103 5.60 10.25 0.92
CA VAL A 103 4.93 10.24 2.22
C VAL A 103 5.99 10.34 3.30
N THR A 104 5.87 11.29 4.20
CA THR A 104 6.66 11.38 5.43
C THR A 104 5.73 11.08 6.61
N ILE A 105 6.10 10.13 7.46
CA ILE A 105 5.34 9.80 8.67
C ILE A 105 6.22 10.08 9.88
N SER A 106 5.67 10.79 10.85
CA SER A 106 6.30 11.16 12.12
C SER A 106 5.56 10.50 13.28
N GLY A 107 6.24 9.59 13.97
CA GLY A 107 5.71 8.86 15.10
C GLY A 107 5.93 9.54 16.46
N ARG A 108 5.57 8.84 17.54
CA ARG A 108 5.64 9.32 18.93
C ARG A 108 7.07 9.59 19.40
N ASP A 109 8.03 8.85 18.88
CA ASP A 109 9.45 9.00 19.14
C ASP A 109 10.07 10.24 18.46
N GLY A 110 9.27 10.98 17.68
CA GLY A 110 9.74 12.11 16.88
C GLY A 110 10.58 11.69 15.68
N VAL A 111 10.72 10.38 15.42
CA VAL A 111 11.44 9.88 14.26
C VAL A 111 10.51 9.96 13.05
N SER A 112 11.00 10.63 12.01
CA SER A 112 10.32 10.69 10.72
C SER A 112 10.95 9.71 9.74
N ALA A 113 10.11 8.90 9.09
CA ALA A 113 10.52 8.06 7.97
C ALA A 113 9.84 8.53 6.68
N ARG A 114 10.45 8.20 5.54
CA ARG A 114 10.04 8.68 4.21
C ARG A 114 9.85 7.51 3.25
N TRP A 115 8.73 7.51 2.53
CA TRP A 115 8.37 6.50 1.54
C TRP A 115 8.05 7.18 0.20
N PRO A 116 8.89 6.97 -0.84
CA PRO A 116 8.59 7.48 -2.17
C PRO A 116 7.45 6.68 -2.82
N LEU A 117 6.51 7.39 -3.42
CA LEU A 117 5.39 6.82 -4.18
C LEU A 117 5.70 6.82 -5.68
N LYS A 118 5.23 5.82 -6.43
CA LYS A 118 5.32 5.79 -7.90
C LYS A 118 4.18 6.58 -8.59
N THR A 119 3.82 7.73 -8.01
CA THR A 119 2.85 8.66 -8.61
C THR A 119 3.38 10.08 -8.49
N GLN A 120 3.00 10.96 -9.42
CA GLN A 120 3.33 12.38 -9.38
C GLN A 120 2.46 13.15 -8.39
N SER A 121 1.23 12.69 -8.15
CA SER A 121 0.30 13.31 -7.23
C SER A 121 -0.36 12.26 -6.34
N ALA A 122 -0.46 12.58 -5.06
CA ALA A 122 -1.13 11.76 -4.07
C ALA A 122 -1.81 12.64 -3.03
N ARG A 123 -2.89 12.16 -2.45
CA ARG A 123 -3.64 12.88 -1.42
C ARG A 123 -4.17 11.94 -0.35
N PHE A 124 -4.34 12.47 0.85
CA PHE A 124 -5.11 11.79 1.87
C PHE A 124 -6.61 11.87 1.56
N ALA A 125 -7.32 10.81 1.92
CA ALA A 125 -8.76 10.75 1.96
C ALA A 125 -9.20 10.13 3.29
N TYR A 126 -10.24 10.68 3.89
CA TYR A 126 -10.73 10.32 5.21
C TYR A 126 -12.07 9.62 5.07
N VAL A 127 -12.26 8.49 5.75
CA VAL A 127 -13.50 7.72 5.70
C VAL A 127 -14.16 7.77 7.07
N ASP A 128 -15.41 8.23 7.12
CA ASP A 128 -16.18 8.27 8.36
C ASP A 128 -16.87 6.92 8.69
N ASP A 129 -17.52 6.88 9.84
CA ASP A 129 -18.33 5.77 10.34
C ASP A 129 -19.51 5.35 9.46
N ARG A 130 -19.93 6.21 8.52
CA ARG A 130 -20.95 5.88 7.52
C ARG A 130 -20.34 5.42 6.20
N GLY A 131 -19.01 5.34 6.13
CA GLY A 131 -18.28 5.03 4.91
C GLY A 131 -18.19 6.22 3.93
N ALA A 132 -18.60 7.42 4.33
CA ALA A 132 -18.49 8.58 3.47
C ALA A 132 -17.02 9.03 3.40
N ARG A 133 -16.53 9.20 2.17
CA ARG A 133 -15.17 9.64 1.89
C ARG A 133 -15.09 11.15 1.78
N ARG A 134 -14.09 11.75 2.42
CA ARG A 134 -13.85 13.19 2.50
C ARG A 134 -12.40 13.54 2.19
N SER A 135 -12.19 14.73 1.63
CA SER A 135 -10.86 15.29 1.33
C SER A 135 -10.16 15.87 2.54
N ASP A 136 -10.93 16.23 3.55
CA ASP A 136 -10.51 16.93 4.75
C ASP A 136 -11.25 16.36 5.96
N TRP A 137 -10.62 16.52 7.13
CA TRP A 137 -11.18 16.09 8.39
C TRP A 137 -10.99 17.16 9.45
N THR A 138 -12.11 17.73 9.89
CA THR A 138 -12.17 18.80 10.90
C THR A 138 -12.86 18.36 12.18
N GLY A 139 -13.10 17.06 12.38
CA GLY A 139 -13.75 16.54 13.59
C GLY A 139 -15.27 16.72 13.63
N SER A 140 -15.93 16.73 12.47
CA SER A 140 -17.32 17.18 12.25
C SER A 140 -18.45 16.28 12.80
N GLY A 141 -18.35 15.76 14.03
CA GLY A 141 -19.43 14.99 14.67
C GLY A 141 -19.67 13.58 14.12
N SER A 142 -18.85 13.12 13.17
CA SER A 142 -18.73 11.71 12.78
C SER A 142 -17.40 11.15 13.27
N ARG A 143 -17.32 9.83 13.46
CA ARG A 143 -16.09 9.17 13.87
C ARG A 143 -15.24 8.80 12.65
N LEU A 144 -13.92 9.01 12.72
CA LEU A 144 -12.99 8.58 11.68
C LEU A 144 -12.81 7.07 11.76
N ARG A 145 -13.01 6.37 10.63
CA ARG A 145 -12.83 4.91 10.53
C ARG A 145 -11.58 4.52 9.77
N ALA A 146 -11.18 5.29 8.76
CA ALA A 146 -10.00 4.98 7.99
C ALA A 146 -9.36 6.24 7.40
N VAL A 147 -8.05 6.13 7.17
CA VAL A 147 -7.29 7.08 6.37
C VAL A 147 -6.74 6.34 5.17
N ALA A 148 -6.98 6.88 3.99
CA ALA A 148 -6.45 6.36 2.74
C ALA A 148 -5.47 7.36 2.11
N ILE A 149 -4.50 6.84 1.36
CA ILE A 149 -3.73 7.60 0.38
C ILE A 149 -4.22 7.19 -1.00
N GLU A 150 -4.59 8.17 -1.80
CA GLU A 150 -5.04 8.00 -3.17
C GLU A 150 -4.08 8.68 -4.14
N GLN A 151 -4.02 8.15 -5.36
CA GLN A 151 -3.43 8.85 -6.49
C GLN A 151 -4.29 10.06 -6.88
N GLY A 152 -3.65 11.21 -7.08
CA GLY A 152 -4.30 12.43 -7.54
C GLY A 152 -4.97 12.24 -8.91
N GLY A 153 -6.16 12.83 -9.07
CA GLY A 153 -6.99 12.67 -10.26
C GLY A 153 -7.93 11.47 -10.14
N GLU A 154 -7.46 10.28 -10.52
CA GLU A 154 -8.28 9.06 -10.67
C GLU A 154 -8.78 8.45 -9.33
N GLY A 155 -8.23 8.88 -8.19
CA GLY A 155 -8.66 8.36 -6.87
C GLY A 155 -8.28 6.90 -6.63
N ARG A 156 -7.34 6.35 -7.42
CA ARG A 156 -6.82 4.99 -7.24
C ARG A 156 -6.17 4.86 -5.87
N LEU A 157 -6.56 3.83 -5.12
CA LEU A 157 -6.03 3.56 -3.79
C LEU A 157 -4.55 3.16 -3.86
N ILE A 158 -3.73 3.81 -3.05
CA ILE A 158 -2.30 3.50 -2.87
C ILE A 158 -2.08 2.81 -1.52
N ALA A 159 -2.69 3.35 -0.48
CA ALA A 159 -2.61 2.83 0.88
C ALA A 159 -3.92 3.07 1.65
N LEU A 160 -4.24 2.23 2.62
CA LEU A 160 -5.39 2.31 3.52
C LEU A 160 -4.98 1.84 4.92
N ALA A 161 -5.10 2.72 5.89
CA ALA A 161 -5.03 2.37 7.30
C ALA A 161 -6.41 2.48 7.95
N ARG A 162 -6.79 1.43 8.68
CA ARG A 162 -8.06 1.37 9.38
C ARG A 162 -7.82 1.67 10.85
N LEU A 163 -8.69 2.49 11.42
CA LEU A 163 -8.72 2.66 12.85
C LEU A 163 -9.59 1.55 13.42
N ASP A 164 -8.98 0.70 14.24
CA ASP A 164 -9.71 -0.18 15.13
C ASP A 164 -10.44 0.70 16.15
N VAL A 165 -11.63 1.14 15.76
CA VAL A 165 -12.60 1.67 16.69
C VAL A 165 -13.02 0.47 17.52
N ASP A 166 -12.57 0.44 18.76
CA ASP A 166 -12.87 -0.60 19.72
C ASP A 166 -14.41 -0.73 19.82
N GLU A 167 -14.95 -1.63 18.99
CA GLU A 167 -16.37 -1.86 18.85
C GLU A 167 -16.73 -2.86 19.94
N ASN A 168 -16.55 -2.42 21.19
CA ASN A 168 -16.85 -3.14 22.42
C ASN A 168 -16.77 -4.66 22.24
N ARG A 169 -15.59 -5.17 21.83
CA ARG A 169 -15.39 -6.62 21.61
C ARG A 169 -15.64 -7.43 22.89
N GLY A 170 -15.74 -6.75 24.04
CA GLY A 170 -16.19 -7.30 25.31
C GLY A 170 -17.65 -7.80 25.35
N CYS A 171 -18.56 -7.36 24.48
CA CYS A 171 -19.96 -7.87 24.52
C CYS A 171 -20.35 -8.77 23.33
N LEU A 172 -19.51 -8.94 22.29
CA LEU A 172 -19.86 -9.83 21.16
C LEU A 172 -19.52 -11.30 21.41
N PHE A 173 -18.51 -11.60 22.25
CA PHE A 173 -18.25 -12.98 22.68
C PHE A 173 -19.04 -13.37 23.94
N ASP A 174 -19.40 -12.42 24.81
CA ASP A 174 -20.16 -12.67 26.05
C ASP A 174 -21.69 -12.54 25.91
N ALA A 175 -22.23 -12.03 24.79
CA ALA A 175 -23.66 -12.07 24.53
C ALA A 175 -24.23 -13.50 24.40
N VAL A 176 -23.37 -14.50 24.17
CA VAL A 176 -23.76 -15.92 24.22
C VAL A 176 -23.83 -16.45 25.67
N VAL A 177 -23.16 -15.79 26.63
CA VAL A 177 -23.03 -16.25 28.03
C VAL A 177 -23.83 -15.38 29.02
N GLY A 178 -24.29 -14.19 28.63
CA GLY A 178 -25.33 -13.47 29.37
C GLY A 178 -24.87 -12.66 30.59
N GLU A 179 -23.59 -12.32 30.71
CA GLU A 179 -23.09 -11.44 31.77
C GLU A 179 -22.18 -10.32 31.22
N CYS A 180 -22.74 -9.28 30.58
CA CYS A 180 -22.01 -8.01 30.51
C CYS A 180 -22.09 -7.38 31.91
N ARG A 181 -21.13 -7.70 32.79
CA ARG A 181 -20.94 -6.94 34.04
C ARG A 181 -20.41 -5.56 33.66
N GLU A 182 -21.29 -4.57 33.71
CA GLU A 182 -20.91 -3.17 33.76
C GLU A 182 -19.92 -2.98 34.92
N THR A 183 -18.66 -2.71 34.61
CA THR A 183 -17.78 -2.10 35.62
C THR A 183 -18.23 -0.66 35.79
N ALA A 184 -19.07 -0.43 36.79
CA ALA A 184 -19.29 0.87 37.38
C ALA A 184 -18.51 0.98 38.70
N PRO A 185 -18.15 2.18 39.19
CA PRO A 185 -18.02 3.49 38.53
C PRO A 185 -16.56 3.96 38.33
#